data_AF-A0A0F9GRX4-F1
#
_entry.id   AF-A0A0F9GRX4-F1
#
_cell.length_a   1.000
_cell.length_b   1.000
_cell.length_c   1.000
_cell.angle_alpha   90.00
_cell.angle_beta   90.00
_cell.angle_gamma   90.00
#
_symmetry.space_group_name_H-M   'P 1'
#
loop_
_entity.id
_entity.type
_entity.pdbx_description
1 polymer ?
#
loop_
_entity_poly.entity_id
_entity_poly.type
_entity_poly.pdbx_seq_one_letter_code
_entity_poly.pdbx_strand_id
1 'polypeptide(L)'
;MSKDDPKIKEDHFLEKDKDIKGNFHVDWGRQGFVIFAYILVLLGYFGIVANIILIDERGLWISFTEMDPTVLFWTYKVYPQTFYLPILLLFFICFLLTYKEDIPHYGIKASLWIVPSLTVEGFLWYWIMLVIQSRLEPNMGFYILDRFAEPFIYQFAHGEGYLNILILYGITFTGAFSGMKLKQFIKIRRKF
;
A
#
# COMPACT_ATOMS: atom_id res chain seq x y z
N MET A 1 -4.01 49.63 47.68
CA MET A 1 -4.92 48.50 47.41
C MET A 1 -5.61 48.82 46.07
N SER A 2 -4.95 48.47 44.96
CA SER A 2 -5.43 48.77 43.61
C SER A 2 -6.36 47.64 43.16
N LYS A 3 -7.55 47.98 42.68
CA LYS A 3 -8.49 47.02 42.10
C LYS A 3 -8.03 46.75 40.67
N ASP A 4 -7.45 45.58 40.45
CA ASP A 4 -7.12 45.11 39.10
C ASP A 4 -8.43 44.72 38.40
N ASP A 5 -8.73 45.43 37.32
CA ASP A 5 -9.92 45.25 36.49
C ASP A 5 -9.87 43.91 35.74
N PRO A 6 -10.86 43.01 35.89
CA PRO A 6 -10.85 41.69 35.25
C PRO A 6 -10.99 41.75 33.72
N LYS A 7 -11.47 42.86 33.16
CA LYS A 7 -11.63 43.04 31.70
C LYS A 7 -10.32 43.03 30.93
N ILE A 8 -9.24 43.59 31.49
CA ILE A 8 -7.94 43.68 30.81
C ILE A 8 -7.30 42.29 30.65
N LYS A 9 -7.68 41.34 31.52
CA LYS A 9 -7.13 39.98 31.53
C LYS A 9 -7.79 39.05 30.50
N GLU A 10 -9.05 39.29 30.14
CA GLU A 10 -9.76 38.52 29.11
C GLU A 10 -9.32 38.90 27.69
N ASP A 11 -9.11 40.20 27.43
CA ASP A 11 -8.67 40.66 26.11
C ASP A 11 -7.26 40.12 25.76
N HIS A 12 -6.37 40.02 26.76
CA HIS A 12 -5.04 39.42 26.59
C HIS A 12 -5.05 37.90 26.38
N PHE A 13 -6.10 37.21 26.82
CA PHE A 13 -6.29 35.78 26.57
C PHE A 13 -6.92 35.52 25.20
N LEU A 14 -7.79 36.41 24.71
CA LEU A 14 -8.44 36.30 23.40
C LEU A 14 -7.53 36.71 22.23
N GLU A 15 -6.53 37.58 22.44
CA GLU A 15 -5.54 37.90 21.40
C GLU A 15 -4.50 36.79 21.20
N LYS A 16 -4.21 36.00 22.24
CA LYS A 16 -3.16 34.97 22.17
C LYS A 16 -3.57 33.71 21.39
N ASP A 17 -4.87 33.51 21.17
CA ASP A 17 -5.40 32.36 20.43
C ASP A 17 -5.54 32.61 18.91
N LYS A 18 -5.34 33.84 18.44
CA LYS A 18 -5.47 34.18 17.01
C LYS A 18 -4.18 34.00 16.19
N ASP A 19 -3.04 33.78 16.85
CA ASP A 19 -1.73 33.61 16.20
C ASP A 19 -1.23 32.17 16.09
N ILE A 20 -2.07 31.18 16.42
CA ILE A 20 -1.85 29.80 15.94
C ILE A 20 -2.58 29.63 14.61
N LYS A 21 -2.31 30.53 13.65
CA LYS A 21 -2.38 30.14 12.24
C LYS A 21 -1.26 29.15 12.01
N GLY A 22 -1.53 27.89 12.36
CA GLY A 22 -0.74 26.75 11.97
C GLY A 22 -0.69 26.73 10.46
N ASN A 23 0.31 27.40 9.89
CA ASN A 23 0.66 27.24 8.50
C ASN A 23 0.96 25.75 8.33
N PHE A 24 0.03 25.01 7.73
CA PHE A 24 0.22 23.63 7.33
C PHE A 24 1.39 23.60 6.33
N HIS A 25 2.61 23.47 6.85
CA HIS A 25 3.78 23.34 6.03
C HIS A 25 3.81 21.91 5.52
N VAL A 26 3.21 21.71 4.35
CA VAL A 26 3.24 20.44 3.64
C VAL A 26 4.64 20.27 3.05
N ASP A 27 5.38 19.31 3.59
CA ASP A 27 6.68 18.92 3.03
C ASP A 27 6.46 18.06 1.78
N TRP A 28 6.35 18.73 0.63
CA TRP A 28 6.12 18.12 -0.68
C TRP A 28 7.20 17.11 -1.07
N GLY A 29 8.44 17.30 -0.61
CA GLY A 29 9.54 16.37 -0.91
C GLY A 29 9.32 15.02 -0.23
N ARG A 30 8.93 15.05 1.05
CA ARG A 30 8.63 13.84 1.82
C ARG A 30 7.37 13.13 1.33
N GLN A 31 6.28 13.87 1.13
CA GLN A 31 5.02 13.29 0.64
C GLN A 31 5.17 12.72 -0.78
N GLY A 32 5.93 13.41 -1.65
CA GLY A 32 6.23 12.94 -2.99
C GLY A 32 6.96 11.59 -3.01
N PHE A 33 7.90 11.38 -2.09
CA PHE A 33 8.60 10.09 -1.97
C PHE A 33 7.66 8.96 -1.54
N VAL A 34 6.76 9.23 -0.58
CA VAL A 34 5.76 8.25 -0.15
C VAL A 34 4.83 7.90 -1.30
N ILE A 35 4.27 8.90 -2.00
CA ILE A 35 3.38 8.68 -3.14
C ILE A 35 4.10 7.90 -4.25
N PHE A 36 5.34 8.25 -4.56
CA PHE A 36 6.15 7.54 -5.55
C PHE A 36 6.38 6.08 -5.16
N ALA A 37 6.71 5.81 -3.89
CA ALA A 37 6.87 4.45 -3.38
C ALA A 37 5.58 3.64 -3.50
N TYR A 38 4.42 4.25 -3.22
CA TYR A 38 3.13 3.63 -3.47
C TYR A 38 2.95 3.30 -4.95
N ILE A 39 3.11 4.26 -5.86
CA ILE A 39 2.98 4.02 -7.32
C ILE A 39 3.90 2.88 -7.80
N LEU A 40 5.14 2.84 -7.30
CA LEU A 40 6.11 1.82 -7.67
C LEU A 40 5.71 0.43 -7.15
N VAL A 41 5.16 0.36 -5.94
CA VAL A 41 4.56 -0.89 -5.44
C VAL A 41 3.34 -1.27 -6.27
N LEU A 42 2.37 -0.37 -6.47
CA LEU A 42 1.14 -0.63 -7.22
C LEU A 42 1.46 -1.17 -8.63
N LEU A 43 2.19 -0.40 -9.43
CA LEU A 43 2.53 -0.77 -10.81
C LEU A 43 3.56 -1.89 -10.90
N GLY A 44 4.59 -1.87 -10.05
CA GLY A 44 5.66 -2.85 -10.10
C GLY A 44 5.17 -4.21 -9.61
N TYR A 45 4.54 -4.28 -8.43
CA TYR A 45 4.08 -5.51 -7.83
C TYR A 45 3.05 -6.22 -8.71
N PHE A 46 1.95 -5.54 -9.04
CA PHE A 46 0.92 -6.14 -9.91
C PHE A 46 1.37 -6.23 -11.37
N GLY A 47 2.28 -5.38 -11.85
CA GLY A 47 2.85 -5.51 -13.18
C GLY A 47 3.66 -6.81 -13.35
N ILE A 48 4.46 -7.18 -12.35
CA ILE A 48 5.21 -8.45 -12.36
C ILE A 48 4.24 -9.63 -12.25
N VAL A 49 3.26 -9.55 -11.34
CA VAL A 49 2.25 -10.60 -11.16
C VAL A 49 1.43 -10.79 -12.45
N ALA A 50 0.94 -9.71 -13.05
CA ALA A 50 0.16 -9.74 -14.29
C ALA A 50 0.96 -10.29 -15.47
N ASN A 51 2.27 -10.05 -15.53
CA ASN A 51 3.11 -10.61 -16.58
C ASN A 51 3.07 -12.14 -16.59
N ILE A 52 3.07 -12.78 -15.41
CA ILE A 52 2.94 -14.24 -15.32
C ILE A 52 1.52 -14.70 -15.63
N ILE A 53 0.51 -13.98 -15.16
CA ILE A 53 -0.85 -14.45 -15.38
C ILE A 53 -1.30 -14.31 -16.84
N LEU A 54 -0.70 -13.39 -17.60
CA LEU A 54 -1.07 -13.17 -19.00
C LEU A 54 -0.26 -14.03 -19.98
N ILE A 55 0.64 -14.89 -19.50
CA ILE A 55 1.51 -15.72 -20.33
C ILE A 55 1.32 -17.21 -19.97
N ASP A 56 0.95 -18.03 -20.96
CA ASP A 56 0.83 -19.49 -20.82
C ASP A 56 2.20 -20.17 -20.62
N GLU A 57 2.20 -21.45 -20.23
CA GLU A 57 3.39 -22.32 -20.13
C GLU A 57 4.22 -22.37 -21.43
N ARG A 58 3.60 -22.02 -22.57
CA ARG A 58 4.23 -21.96 -23.90
C ARG A 58 4.77 -20.57 -24.27
N GLY A 59 4.68 -19.58 -23.40
CA GLY A 59 5.09 -18.20 -23.67
C GLY A 59 4.10 -17.41 -24.53
N LEU A 60 2.86 -17.90 -24.69
CA LEU A 60 1.81 -17.24 -25.49
C LEU A 60 0.91 -16.39 -24.59
N TRP A 61 0.44 -15.27 -25.12
CA TRP A 61 -0.50 -14.42 -24.40
C TRP A 61 -1.86 -15.09 -24.28
N ILE A 62 -2.35 -15.27 -23.06
CA ILE A 62 -3.68 -15.83 -22.81
C ILE A 62 -4.73 -14.73 -22.66
N SER A 63 -5.94 -15.03 -23.11
CA SER A 63 -7.09 -14.16 -22.90
C SER A 63 -7.46 -14.12 -21.41
N PHE A 64 -7.91 -12.96 -20.92
CA PHE A 64 -8.38 -12.79 -19.54
C PHE A 64 -9.52 -13.75 -19.15
N THR A 65 -10.21 -14.35 -20.13
CA THR A 65 -11.23 -15.38 -19.93
C THR A 65 -10.70 -16.69 -19.39
N GLU A 66 -9.44 -17.01 -19.69
CA GLU A 66 -8.79 -18.28 -19.36
C GLU A 66 -7.86 -18.15 -18.15
N MET A 67 -7.69 -16.92 -17.65
CA MET A 67 -6.88 -16.59 -16.50
C MET A 67 -7.54 -17.07 -15.21
N ASP A 68 -6.75 -17.68 -14.31
CA ASP A 68 -7.16 -17.95 -12.93
C ASP A 68 -7.20 -16.63 -12.13
N PRO A 69 -8.40 -16.12 -11.75
CA PRO A 69 -8.51 -14.85 -11.03
C PRO A 69 -7.99 -14.95 -9.60
N THR A 70 -7.83 -16.16 -9.04
CA THR A 70 -7.37 -16.35 -7.66
C THR A 70 -5.95 -15.85 -7.45
N VAL A 71 -5.14 -15.79 -8.51
CA VAL A 71 -3.76 -15.29 -8.44
C VAL A 71 -3.68 -13.81 -8.04
N LEU A 72 -4.72 -13.01 -8.34
CA LEU A 72 -4.77 -11.60 -7.93
C LEU A 72 -4.92 -11.43 -6.41
N PHE A 73 -5.55 -12.40 -5.75
CA PHE A 73 -5.80 -12.39 -4.31
C PHE A 73 -4.78 -13.22 -3.54
N TRP A 74 -4.28 -14.28 -4.17
CA TRP A 74 -3.33 -15.23 -3.61
C TRP A 74 -1.99 -15.14 -4.36
N THR A 75 -1.45 -13.94 -4.41
CA THR A 75 -0.24 -13.60 -5.17
C THR A 75 0.97 -14.45 -4.78
N TYR A 76 0.96 -15.03 -3.58
CA TYR A 76 2.01 -15.97 -3.16
C TYR A 76 2.16 -17.20 -4.06
N LYS A 77 1.10 -17.62 -4.75
CA LYS A 77 1.14 -18.76 -5.69
C LYS A 77 2.09 -18.54 -6.87
N VAL A 78 2.39 -17.29 -7.21
CA VAL A 78 3.27 -16.92 -8.34
C VAL A 78 4.65 -16.44 -7.90
N TYR A 79 4.96 -16.40 -6.60
CA TYR A 79 6.28 -15.97 -6.16
C TYR A 79 7.41 -16.88 -6.65
N PRO A 80 7.31 -18.22 -6.60
CA PRO A 80 8.37 -19.08 -7.15
C PRO A 80 8.65 -18.83 -8.64
N GLN A 81 7.59 -18.64 -9.44
CA GLN A 81 7.64 -18.42 -10.89
C GLN A 81 8.21 -17.05 -11.24
N THR A 82 8.00 -16.06 -10.38
CA THR A 82 8.56 -14.71 -10.52
C THR A 82 9.92 -14.55 -9.84
N PHE A 83 10.58 -15.65 -9.42
CA PHE A 83 11.82 -15.61 -8.63
C PHE A 83 11.71 -14.71 -7.39
N TYR A 84 10.53 -14.67 -6.78
CA TYR A 84 10.19 -13.87 -5.61
C TYR A 84 10.35 -12.35 -5.82
N LEU A 85 10.42 -11.90 -7.08
CA LEU A 85 10.66 -10.49 -7.41
C LEU A 85 9.58 -9.52 -6.87
N PRO A 86 8.27 -9.85 -6.88
CA PRO A 86 7.25 -8.97 -6.28
C PRO A 86 7.46 -8.76 -4.78
N ILE A 87 7.78 -9.81 -4.02
CA ILE A 87 8.01 -9.67 -2.58
C ILE A 87 9.35 -9.00 -2.25
N LEU A 88 10.38 -9.20 -3.08
CA LEU A 88 11.64 -8.49 -2.95
C LEU A 88 11.44 -7.00 -3.21
N LEU A 89 10.68 -6.64 -4.24
CA LEU A 89 10.30 -5.26 -4.53
C LEU A 89 9.59 -4.63 -3.32
N LEU A 90 8.57 -5.31 -2.79
CA LEU A 90 7.82 -4.86 -1.62
C LEU A 90 8.73 -4.68 -0.40
N PHE A 91 9.63 -5.63 -0.15
CA PHE A 91 10.64 -5.57 0.91
C PHE A 91 11.52 -4.32 0.77
N PHE A 92 12.10 -4.10 -0.41
CA PHE A 92 13.01 -2.97 -0.66
C PHE A 92 12.29 -1.63 -0.56
N ILE A 93 11.06 -1.52 -1.04
CA ILE A 93 10.29 -0.28 -0.92
C ILE A 93 9.97 0.04 0.54
N CYS A 94 9.51 -0.94 1.33
CA CYS A 94 9.25 -0.73 2.76
C CYS A 94 10.53 -0.39 3.54
N PHE A 95 11.64 -1.02 3.17
CA PHE A 95 12.97 -0.70 3.68
C PHE A 95 13.34 0.76 3.38
N LEU A 96 13.23 1.20 2.13
CA LEU A 96 13.59 2.56 1.70
C LEU A 96 12.68 3.62 2.31
N LEU A 97 11.37 3.36 2.39
CA LEU A 97 10.39 4.19 3.08
C LEU A 97 10.80 4.44 4.53
N THR A 98 11.12 3.37 5.26
CA THR A 98 11.49 3.49 6.67
C THR A 98 12.89 4.09 6.86
N TYR A 99 13.81 3.82 5.95
CA TYR A 99 15.17 4.37 6.00
C TYR A 99 15.20 5.88 5.75
N LYS A 100 14.44 6.37 4.76
CA LYS A 100 14.38 7.79 4.40
C LYS A 100 13.56 8.63 5.38
N GLU A 101 12.53 8.06 6.01
CA GLU A 101 11.68 8.82 6.93
C GLU A 101 12.46 9.26 8.17
N ASP A 102 12.34 10.53 8.59
CA ASP A 102 13.08 11.10 9.71
C ASP A 102 12.85 10.32 11.01
N ILE A 103 11.59 10.02 11.30
CA ILE A 103 11.15 9.22 12.45
C ILE A 103 10.77 7.83 11.94
N PRO A 104 11.56 6.78 12.26
CA PRO A 104 11.35 5.43 11.72
C PRO A 104 9.95 4.86 11.98
N HIS A 105 9.32 5.22 13.11
CA HIS A 105 7.98 4.76 13.43
C HIS A 105 6.92 5.21 12.41
N TYR A 106 7.05 6.40 11.82
CA TYR A 106 6.15 6.83 10.74
C TYR A 106 6.38 6.02 9.46
N GLY A 107 7.63 5.68 9.15
CA GLY A 107 7.97 4.82 8.02
C GLY A 107 7.41 3.40 8.16
N ILE A 108 7.48 2.82 9.36
CA ILE A 108 6.84 1.52 9.65
C ILE A 108 5.33 1.60 9.47
N LYS A 109 4.69 2.63 10.04
CA LYS A 109 3.24 2.83 9.88
C LYS A 109 2.85 2.96 8.40
N ALA A 110 3.58 3.77 7.64
CA ALA A 110 3.34 3.94 6.20
C ALA A 110 3.54 2.64 5.41
N SER A 111 4.52 1.83 5.81
CA SER A 111 4.81 0.53 5.18
C SER A 111 3.69 -0.49 5.45
N LEU A 112 3.12 -0.50 6.66
CA LEU A 112 1.99 -1.37 7.00
C LEU A 112 0.70 -0.98 6.25
N TRP A 113 0.53 0.31 5.92
CA TRP A 113 -0.59 0.79 5.10
C TRP A 113 -0.52 0.37 3.63
N ILE A 114 0.65 -0.08 3.16
CA ILE A 114 0.77 -0.65 1.81
C ILE A 114 -0.04 -1.95 1.70
N VAL A 115 -0.15 -2.76 2.77
CA VAL A 115 -0.84 -4.06 2.70
C VAL A 115 -2.34 -3.91 2.37
N PRO A 116 -3.14 -3.11 3.13
CA PRO A 116 -4.53 -2.85 2.74
C PRO A 116 -4.66 -2.24 1.34
N SER A 117 -3.70 -1.40 0.94
CA SER A 117 -3.72 -0.76 -0.38
C SER A 117 -3.53 -1.79 -1.50
N LEU A 118 -2.60 -2.73 -1.34
CA LEU A 118 -2.41 -3.87 -2.25
C LEU A 118 -3.63 -4.78 -2.31
N THR A 119 -4.30 -5.02 -1.17
CA THR A 119 -5.54 -5.80 -1.15
C THR A 119 -6.64 -5.09 -1.94
N VAL A 120 -6.88 -3.80 -1.70
CA VAL A 120 -7.88 -3.01 -2.44
C VAL A 120 -7.55 -2.96 -3.92
N GLU A 121 -6.28 -2.87 -4.28
CA GLU A 121 -5.85 -2.89 -5.67
C GLU A 121 -6.17 -4.23 -6.36
N GLY A 122 -5.97 -5.36 -5.69
CA GLY A 122 -6.39 -6.67 -6.23
C GLY A 122 -7.89 -6.71 -6.56
N PHE A 123 -8.73 -6.07 -5.74
CA PHE A 123 -10.17 -5.96 -5.97
C PHE A 123 -10.44 -5.06 -7.19
N LEU A 124 -9.79 -3.91 -7.26
CA LEU A 124 -9.91 -2.99 -8.40
C LEU A 124 -9.49 -3.66 -9.70
N TRP A 125 -8.39 -4.41 -9.70
CA TRP A 125 -7.90 -5.09 -10.88
C TRP A 125 -8.84 -6.18 -11.36
N TYR A 126 -9.41 -6.97 -10.44
CA TYR A 126 -10.45 -7.95 -10.75
C TYR A 126 -11.69 -7.28 -11.35
N TRP A 127 -12.17 -6.16 -10.77
CA TRP A 127 -13.32 -5.45 -11.33
C TRP A 127 -13.02 -4.83 -12.70
N ILE A 128 -11.81 -4.30 -12.92
CA ILE A 128 -11.38 -3.81 -14.24
C ILE A 128 -11.43 -4.95 -15.26
N MET A 129 -10.91 -6.13 -14.91
CA MET A 129 -10.98 -7.32 -15.78
C MET A 129 -12.42 -7.72 -16.08
N LEU A 130 -13.31 -7.72 -15.08
CA LEU A 130 -14.73 -7.99 -15.28
C LEU A 130 -15.39 -6.98 -16.23
N VAL A 131 -15.09 -5.68 -16.08
CA VAL A 131 -15.64 -4.64 -16.95
C VAL A 131 -15.15 -4.82 -18.38
N ILE A 132 -13.86 -5.11 -18.58
CA ILE A 132 -13.31 -5.38 -19.91
C ILE A 132 -13.98 -6.61 -20.52
N GLN A 133 -14.13 -7.68 -19.75
CA GLN A 133 -14.80 -8.90 -20.18
C GLN A 133 -16.26 -8.66 -20.61
N SER A 134 -17.00 -7.85 -19.84
CA SER A 134 -18.39 -7.52 -20.16
C SER A 134 -18.56 -6.79 -21.50
N ARG A 135 -17.53 -6.05 -21.94
CA ARG A 135 -17.54 -5.38 -23.25
C ARG A 135 -17.28 -6.34 -24.40
N LEU A 136 -16.53 -7.41 -24.18
CA LEU A 136 -16.22 -8.42 -25.19
C LEU A 136 -17.39 -9.40 -25.38
N GLU A 137 -18.15 -9.68 -24.32
CA GLU A 137 -19.29 -10.59 -24.34
C GLU A 137 -20.58 -9.90 -23.83
N PRO A 138 -21.33 -9.21 -24.70
CA PRO A 138 -22.46 -8.36 -24.28
C PRO A 138 -23.64 -9.13 -23.65
N ASN A 139 -23.69 -10.46 -23.82
CA ASN A 139 -24.73 -11.31 -23.21
C ASN A 139 -24.48 -11.64 -21.73
N MET A 140 -23.35 -11.19 -21.14
CA MET A 140 -22.98 -11.45 -19.75
C MET A 140 -23.50 -10.43 -18.73
N GLY A 141 -24.29 -9.43 -19.16
CA GLY A 141 -24.70 -8.28 -18.33
C GLY A 141 -25.36 -8.62 -16.98
N PHE A 142 -26.13 -9.72 -16.89
CA PHE A 142 -26.77 -10.14 -15.64
C PHE A 142 -25.78 -10.79 -14.65
N TYR A 143 -24.74 -11.47 -15.14
CA TYR A 143 -23.75 -12.16 -14.32
C TYR A 143 -22.77 -11.22 -13.62
N ILE A 144 -22.67 -9.95 -14.06
CA ILE A 144 -21.74 -8.96 -13.48
C ILE A 144 -22.09 -8.65 -12.03
N LEU A 145 -23.38 -8.55 -11.71
CA LEU A 145 -23.86 -8.27 -10.36
C LEU A 145 -23.53 -9.42 -9.39
N ASP A 146 -23.69 -10.66 -9.83
CA ASP A 146 -23.38 -11.84 -9.01
C ASP A 146 -21.87 -11.99 -8.78
N ARG A 147 -21.04 -11.69 -9.79
CA ARG A 147 -19.58 -11.80 -9.69
C ARG A 147 -18.91 -10.66 -8.94
N PHE A 148 -19.62 -9.57 -8.67
CA PHE A 148 -19.06 -8.42 -7.94
C PHE A 148 -18.57 -8.80 -6.52
N ALA A 149 -19.21 -9.80 -5.91
CA ALA A 149 -18.87 -10.28 -4.57
C ALA A 149 -17.72 -11.30 -4.53
N GLU A 150 -17.31 -11.88 -5.66
CA GLU A 150 -16.26 -12.90 -5.73
C GLU A 150 -14.93 -12.49 -5.08
N PRO A 151 -14.41 -11.25 -5.24
CA PRO A 151 -13.19 -10.80 -4.57
C PRO A 151 -13.24 -10.95 -3.05
N PHE A 152 -14.40 -10.66 -2.44
CA PHE A 152 -14.59 -10.80 -0.99
C PHE A 152 -14.55 -12.27 -0.58
N ILE A 153 -15.12 -13.16 -1.41
CA ILE A 153 -15.10 -14.59 -1.19
C ILE A 153 -13.65 -15.11 -1.30
N TYR A 154 -12.89 -14.73 -2.32
CA TYR A 154 -11.50 -15.15 -2.47
C TYR A 154 -10.59 -14.60 -1.35
N GLN A 155 -10.82 -13.38 -0.92
CA GLN A 155 -9.97 -12.72 0.09
C GLN A 155 -10.31 -13.11 1.53
N PHE A 156 -11.59 -13.33 1.85
CA PHE A 156 -12.07 -13.48 3.24
C PHE A 156 -12.82 -14.78 3.53
N ALA A 157 -13.31 -15.51 2.53
CA ALA A 157 -13.97 -16.81 2.77
C ALA A 157 -12.99 -18.00 2.71
N HIS A 158 -11.73 -17.76 2.30
CA HIS A 158 -10.71 -18.79 2.10
C HIS A 158 -9.49 -18.54 2.99
N GLY A 159 -8.89 -19.61 3.52
CA GLY A 159 -7.70 -19.54 4.38
C GLY A 159 -6.48 -18.97 3.65
N GLU A 160 -6.41 -19.20 2.34
CA GLU A 160 -5.40 -18.70 1.43
C GLU A 160 -5.36 -17.17 1.36
N GLY A 161 -6.53 -16.52 1.46
CA GLY A 161 -6.63 -15.06 1.52
C GLY A 161 -5.96 -14.48 2.76
N TYR A 162 -6.21 -15.10 3.92
CA TYR A 162 -5.57 -14.72 5.18
C TYR A 162 -4.07 -15.04 5.18
N LEU A 163 -3.67 -16.18 4.61
CA LEU A 163 -2.26 -16.52 4.44
C LEU A 163 -1.53 -15.47 3.59
N ASN A 164 -2.14 -15.01 2.49
CA ASN A 164 -1.56 -13.96 1.67
C ASN A 164 -1.39 -12.65 2.46
N ILE A 165 -2.41 -12.23 3.23
CA ILE A 165 -2.34 -11.05 4.10
C ILE A 165 -1.19 -11.18 5.11
N LEU A 166 -1.05 -12.34 5.75
CA LEU A 166 0.03 -12.60 6.70
C LEU A 166 1.41 -12.50 6.05
N ILE A 167 1.58 -13.06 4.85
CA ILE A 167 2.83 -12.96 4.09
C ILE A 167 3.15 -11.49 3.76
N LEU A 168 2.16 -10.73 3.27
CA LEU A 168 2.33 -9.31 2.95
C LEU A 168 2.73 -8.49 4.19
N TYR A 169 2.06 -8.71 5.33
CA TYR A 169 2.45 -8.06 6.58
C TYR A 169 3.83 -8.49 7.06
N GLY A 170 4.19 -9.77 6.92
CA GLY A 170 5.52 -10.27 7.28
C GLY A 170 6.62 -9.60 6.47
N ILE A 171 6.45 -9.49 5.14
CA ILE A 171 7.43 -8.85 4.25
C ILE A 171 7.52 -7.34 4.49
N THR A 172 6.38 -6.64 4.58
CA THR A 172 6.38 -5.19 4.83
C THR A 172 6.98 -4.85 6.19
N PHE A 173 6.68 -5.64 7.23
CA PHE A 173 7.24 -5.45 8.56
C PHE A 173 8.74 -5.73 8.61
N THR A 174 9.20 -6.84 8.02
CA THR A 174 10.64 -7.19 8.00
C THR A 174 11.46 -6.18 7.19
N GLY A 175 10.95 -5.71 6.05
CA GLY A 175 11.58 -4.63 5.28
C GLY A 175 11.69 -3.33 6.07
N ALA A 176 10.58 -2.88 6.66
CA ALA A 176 10.55 -1.67 7.48
C ALA A 176 11.47 -1.76 8.70
N PHE A 177 11.44 -2.88 9.43
CA PHE A 177 12.29 -3.13 10.59
C PHE A 177 13.79 -3.11 10.23
N SER A 178 14.15 -3.70 9.09
CA SER A 178 15.51 -3.69 8.57
C SER A 178 15.99 -2.27 8.26
N GLY A 179 15.13 -1.44 7.64
CA GLY A 179 15.42 -0.03 7.37
C GLY A 179 15.66 0.78 8.64
N MET A 180 14.83 0.56 9.66
CA MET A 180 15.00 1.19 10.98
C MET A 180 16.32 0.79 11.64
N LYS A 181 16.64 -0.51 11.67
CA LYS A 181 17.88 -1.01 12.31
C LYS A 181 19.12 -0.48 11.64
N LEU A 182 19.16 -0.47 10.29
CA LEU A 182 20.29 0.10 9.56
C LEU A 182 20.46 1.60 9.86
N LYS A 183 19.36 2.35 9.90
CA LYS A 183 19.40 3.79 10.24
C LYS A 183 19.96 4.02 11.64
N GLN A 184 19.52 3.23 12.62
CA GLN A 184 20.03 3.30 13.99
C GLN A 184 21.54 2.99 14.05
N PHE A 185 21.99 1.96 13.33
CA PHE A 185 23.39 1.57 13.28
C PHE A 185 24.29 2.66 12.70
N ILE A 186 23.90 3.29 11.58
CA ILE A 186 24.65 4.39 10.97
C ILE A 186 24.71 5.61 11.90
N LYS A 187 23.61 5.94 12.59
CA LYS A 187 23.59 7.06 13.55
C LYS A 187 24.52 6.83 14.74
N ILE A 188 24.64 5.59 15.21
CA ILE A 188 25.60 5.21 16.25
C ILE A 188 27.02 5.39 15.72
N ARG A 189 27.34 4.83 14.53
CA ARG A 189 28.68 4.95 13.94
C ARG A 189 29.12 6.37 13.62
N ARG A 190 28.21 7.29 13.29
CA ARG A 190 28.55 8.71 13.02
C ARG A 190 28.83 9.52 14.29
N LYS A 191 28.42 9.02 15.47
CA LYS A 191 28.67 9.67 16.75
C LYS A 191 30.02 9.26 17.38
N PHE A 192 30.64 8.21 16.85
CA PHE A 192 31.99 7.76 17.18
C PHE A 192 32.94 8.17 16.06
#